data_AF-A0A0J6VD15-F1
#
_entry.id   AF-A0A0J6VD15-F1
#
_cell.length_a   1.000
_cell.length_b   1.000
_cell.length_c   1.000
_cell.angle_alpha   90.00
_cell.angle_beta   90.00
_cell.angle_gamma   90.00
#
_symmetry.space_group_name_H-M   'P 1'
#
loop_
_entity.id
_entity.type
_entity.pdbx_description
1 polymer ?
#
loop_
_entity_poly.entity_id
_entity_poly.type
_entity_poly.pdbx_seq_one_letter_code
_entity_poly.pdbx_strand_id
1 'polypeptide(L)'
;MTTMIALTVGLAVFVGIALGLLGGGGSIMTVPLLAYVAGMDAKQAIATSLLVVGVTSAVGAVSHARAGRVQWRTGLIFGAAGMAGAYAGGLLARFIPGTVLLIGFAVMMIATAIAMLRGRKNVHAADGAHRMPIPKIIAEGLVVGLVTGLVGAGGGFLVVPALALLGGLPMPVAVGTSLIVIAMKSFAGLAGYLSSVHIDWGVALAVTAAAVVGALIGARLTAMVDPDALRKAFGWFVLGMSSVILAQEIHLAVGIAAAALTAVALAMYLACNRTEFCPLRHLVANRHASAAA
;
A
#
# COMPACT_ATOMS: atom_id res chain seq x y z
N MET A 1 11.63 -21.27 -17.30
CA MET A 1 12.23 -20.13 -16.59
C MET A 1 12.00 -18.81 -17.31
N THR A 2 12.29 -18.70 -18.61
CA THR A 2 12.08 -17.47 -19.41
C THR A 2 10.64 -16.97 -19.47
N THR A 3 9.64 -17.86 -19.60
CA THR A 3 8.22 -17.47 -19.64
C THR A 3 7.73 -16.89 -18.30
N MET A 4 8.18 -17.45 -17.18
CA MET A 4 7.87 -16.96 -15.83
C MET A 4 8.47 -15.57 -15.61
N ILE A 5 9.73 -15.38 -16.00
CA ILE A 5 10.43 -14.08 -15.90
C ILE A 5 9.71 -13.01 -16.72
N ALA A 6 9.33 -13.32 -17.96
CA ALA A 6 8.60 -12.38 -18.82
C ALA A 6 7.23 -11.99 -18.23
N LEU A 7 6.51 -12.94 -17.63
CA LEU A 7 5.25 -12.70 -16.92
C LEU A 7 5.43 -11.80 -15.70
N THR A 8 6.43 -12.08 -14.85
CA THR A 8 6.76 -11.21 -13.71
C THR A 8 7.14 -9.80 -14.14
N VAL A 9 7.90 -9.64 -15.22
CA VAL A 9 8.31 -8.32 -15.74
C VAL A 9 7.09 -7.57 -16.28
N GLY A 10 6.20 -8.23 -17.04
CA GLY A 10 4.96 -7.62 -17.52
C GLY A 10 4.03 -7.17 -16.39
N LEU A 11 3.87 -8.01 -15.36
CA LEU A 11 3.11 -7.66 -14.16
C LEU A 11 3.81 -6.58 -13.33
N ALA A 12 5.14 -6.54 -13.30
CA ALA A 12 5.89 -5.47 -12.63
C ALA A 12 5.66 -4.11 -13.30
N VAL A 13 5.51 -4.06 -14.63
CA VAL A 13 5.10 -2.84 -15.34
C VAL A 13 3.68 -2.44 -14.91
N PHE A 14 2.74 -3.37 -14.83
CA PHE A 14 1.38 -3.08 -14.34
C PHE A 14 1.36 -2.56 -12.90
N VAL A 15 2.13 -3.19 -12.01
CA VAL A 15 2.33 -2.74 -10.62
C VAL A 15 3.00 -1.36 -10.59
N GLY A 16 3.99 -1.12 -11.45
CA GLY A 16 4.61 0.17 -11.66
C GLY A 16 3.61 1.24 -12.08
N ILE A 17 2.76 0.97 -13.06
CA ILE A 17 1.71 1.88 -13.51
C ILE A 17 0.75 2.18 -12.34
N ALA A 18 0.32 1.17 -11.60
CA ALA A 18 -0.52 1.34 -10.42
C ALA A 18 0.18 2.17 -9.32
N LEU A 19 1.48 1.95 -9.10
CA LEU A 19 2.33 2.74 -8.20
C LEU A 19 2.36 4.22 -8.62
N GLY A 20 2.60 4.49 -9.90
CA GLY A 20 2.68 5.84 -10.47
C GLY A 20 1.35 6.59 -10.40
N LEU A 21 0.22 5.90 -10.62
CA LEU A 21 -1.10 6.51 -10.61
C LEU A 21 -1.64 6.76 -9.19
N LEU A 22 -1.38 5.85 -8.25
CA LEU A 22 -1.92 5.92 -6.87
C LEU A 22 -0.95 6.56 -5.87
N GLY A 23 0.27 6.90 -6.30
CA GLY A 23 1.26 7.64 -5.50
C GLY A 23 1.83 6.89 -4.29
N GLY A 24 1.58 5.58 -4.17
CA GLY A 24 2.05 4.75 -3.04
C GLY A 24 1.22 3.50 -2.76
N GLY A 25 0.01 3.38 -3.32
CA GLY A 25 -0.87 2.21 -3.12
C GLY A 25 -0.38 0.93 -3.82
N GLY A 26 0.33 1.06 -4.95
CA GLY A 26 0.80 -0.09 -5.74
C GLY A 26 1.88 -0.95 -5.06
N SER A 27 2.53 -0.47 -3.98
CA SER A 27 3.57 -1.22 -3.26
C SER A 27 3.02 -2.46 -2.54
N ILE A 28 1.72 -2.47 -2.29
CA ILE A 28 0.99 -3.61 -1.72
C ILE A 28 0.94 -4.80 -2.69
N MET A 29 1.11 -4.57 -3.99
CA MET A 29 1.06 -5.65 -4.98
C MET A 29 2.41 -6.29 -5.23
N THR A 30 3.50 -5.63 -4.83
CA THR A 30 4.85 -6.10 -5.13
C THR A 30 5.20 -7.38 -4.37
N VAL A 31 4.79 -7.51 -3.09
CA VAL A 31 5.07 -8.72 -2.30
C VAL A 31 4.32 -9.94 -2.86
N PRO A 32 3.00 -9.92 -3.09
CA PRO A 32 2.30 -11.08 -3.65
C PRO A 32 2.78 -11.44 -5.05
N LEU A 33 3.09 -10.43 -5.87
CA LEU A 33 3.62 -10.68 -7.20
C LEU A 33 4.93 -11.48 -7.13
N LEU A 34 5.84 -11.08 -6.25
CA LEU A 34 7.13 -11.76 -6.09
C LEU A 34 6.99 -13.13 -5.41
N ALA A 35 6.14 -13.25 -4.38
CA ALA A 35 5.94 -14.52 -3.69
C ALA A 35 5.27 -15.56 -4.61
N TYR A 36 4.16 -15.20 -5.25
CA TYR A 36 3.33 -16.17 -5.98
C TYR A 36 3.68 -16.31 -7.46
N VAL A 37 4.10 -15.23 -8.12
CA VAL A 37 4.40 -15.28 -9.56
C VAL A 37 5.89 -15.52 -9.80
N ALA A 38 6.77 -14.89 -9.02
CA ALA A 38 8.20 -15.18 -9.09
C ALA A 38 8.60 -16.46 -8.32
N GLY A 39 7.69 -17.02 -7.51
CA GLY A 39 7.93 -18.22 -6.71
C GLY A 39 8.98 -18.03 -5.62
N MET A 40 9.18 -16.79 -5.16
CA MET A 40 10.15 -16.48 -4.11
C MET A 40 9.61 -16.86 -2.74
N ASP A 41 10.52 -17.26 -1.84
CA ASP A 41 10.17 -17.40 -0.42
C ASP A 41 9.62 -16.08 0.14
N ALA A 42 8.70 -16.15 1.11
CA ALA A 42 8.05 -14.98 1.69
C ALA A 42 9.05 -13.90 2.14
N LYS A 43 10.15 -14.30 2.78
CA LYS A 43 11.17 -13.36 3.27
C LYS A 43 11.96 -12.73 2.11
N GLN A 44 12.24 -13.50 1.06
CA GLN A 44 12.88 -13.00 -0.17
C GLN A 44 11.99 -12.04 -0.95
N ALA A 45 10.70 -12.36 -1.08
CA ALA A 45 9.71 -11.50 -1.74
C ALA A 45 9.57 -10.15 -1.01
N ILE A 46 9.57 -10.16 0.32
CA ILE A 46 9.52 -8.94 1.15
C ILE A 46 10.81 -8.12 1.01
N ALA A 47 11.98 -8.74 1.08
CA ALA A 47 13.23 -8.01 0.91
C ALA A 47 13.31 -7.37 -0.49
N THR A 48 12.94 -8.13 -1.52
CA THR A 48 12.95 -7.67 -2.91
C THR A 48 11.89 -6.58 -3.15
N SER A 49 10.70 -6.66 -2.54
CA SER A 49 9.68 -5.61 -2.64
C SER A 49 10.13 -4.30 -2.00
N LEU A 50 10.82 -4.35 -0.85
CA LEU A 50 11.36 -3.17 -0.18
C LEU A 50 12.38 -2.45 -1.08
N LEU A 51 13.21 -3.18 -1.80
CA LEU A 51 14.11 -2.60 -2.80
C LEU A 51 13.33 -1.94 -3.94
N VAL A 52 12.43 -2.69 -4.59
CA VAL A 52 11.64 -2.21 -5.74
C VAL A 52 10.88 -0.94 -5.36
N VAL A 53 10.15 -0.99 -4.24
CA VAL A 53 9.32 0.12 -3.77
C VAL A 53 10.18 1.30 -3.32
N GLY A 54 11.31 1.04 -2.65
CA GLY A 54 12.26 2.08 -2.24
C GLY A 54 12.77 2.88 -3.44
N VAL A 55 13.22 2.19 -4.49
CA VAL A 55 13.72 2.80 -5.72
C VAL A 55 12.61 3.52 -6.48
N THR A 56 11.45 2.89 -6.71
CA THR A 56 10.34 3.55 -7.43
C THR A 56 9.84 4.78 -6.69
N SER A 57 9.81 4.74 -5.35
CA SER A 57 9.36 5.87 -4.54
C SER A 57 10.39 7.00 -4.53
N ALA A 58 11.70 6.67 -4.53
CA ALA A 58 12.75 7.68 -4.68
C ALA A 58 12.63 8.40 -6.04
N VAL A 59 12.42 7.66 -7.14
CA VAL A 59 12.22 8.24 -8.48
C VAL A 59 10.95 9.12 -8.51
N GLY A 60 9.84 8.64 -7.96
CA GLY A 60 8.59 9.40 -7.87
C GLY A 60 8.73 10.66 -7.00
N ALA A 61 9.46 10.57 -5.88
CA ALA A 61 9.72 11.69 -4.99
C ALA A 61 10.46 12.83 -5.69
N VAL A 62 11.42 12.53 -6.58
CA VAL A 62 12.13 13.56 -7.36
C VAL A 62 11.17 14.36 -8.23
N SER A 63 10.20 13.71 -8.88
CA SER A 63 9.20 14.40 -9.71
C SER A 63 8.30 15.32 -8.87
N HIS A 64 7.82 14.84 -7.73
CA HIS A 64 6.98 15.63 -6.82
C HIS A 64 7.75 16.76 -6.11
N ALA A 65 9.03 16.54 -5.80
CA ALA A 65 9.92 17.55 -5.22
C ALA A 65 10.15 18.70 -6.20
N ARG A 66 10.39 18.39 -7.49
CA ARG A 66 10.52 19.40 -8.55
C ARG A 66 9.23 20.21 -8.75
N ALA A 67 8.07 19.62 -8.49
CA ALA A 67 6.78 20.30 -8.55
C ALA A 67 6.45 21.14 -7.29
N GLY A 68 7.36 21.22 -6.30
CA GLY A 68 7.14 21.98 -5.06
C GLY A 68 6.09 21.37 -4.12
N ARG A 69 5.70 20.10 -4.32
CA ARG A 69 4.63 19.41 -3.57
C ARG A 69 5.17 18.55 -2.44
N VAL A 70 6.28 18.96 -1.82
CA VAL A 70 6.96 18.18 -0.78
C VAL A 70 7.18 19.05 0.46
N GLN A 71 6.70 18.56 1.61
CA GLN A 71 6.99 19.19 2.89
C GLN A 71 8.17 18.48 3.57
N TRP A 72 9.38 18.97 3.28
CA TRP A 72 10.63 18.36 3.73
C TRP A 72 10.72 18.17 5.24
N ARG A 73 10.33 19.17 6.04
CA ARG A 73 10.42 19.09 7.50
C ARG A 73 9.61 17.93 8.08
N THR A 74 8.35 17.81 7.69
CA THR A 74 7.46 16.74 8.17
C THR A 74 7.87 15.39 7.59
N GLY A 75 8.23 15.35 6.30
CA GLY A 75 8.70 14.13 5.64
C GLY A 75 9.99 13.56 6.23
N LEU A 76 10.96 14.41 6.58
CA LEU A 76 12.23 13.97 7.20
C LEU A 76 12.04 13.51 8.64
N ILE A 77 11.24 14.21 9.44
CA ILE A 77 10.97 13.81 10.84
C ILE A 77 10.22 12.47 10.87
N PHE A 78 9.12 12.38 10.12
CA PHE A 78 8.34 11.15 10.01
C PHE A 78 9.17 10.03 9.37
N GLY A 79 9.94 10.35 8.33
CA GLY A 79 10.81 9.43 7.62
C GLY A 79 11.92 8.86 8.51
N ALA A 80 12.59 9.69 9.31
CA ALA A 80 13.64 9.25 10.23
C ALA A 80 13.08 8.36 11.35
N ALA A 81 11.94 8.73 11.96
CA ALA A 81 11.25 7.88 12.92
C ALA A 81 10.80 6.56 12.27
N GLY A 82 10.30 6.63 11.04
CA GLY A 82 9.91 5.47 10.23
C GLY A 82 11.06 4.57 9.83
N MET A 83 12.26 5.11 9.61
CA MET A 83 13.47 4.32 9.35
C MET A 83 13.85 3.49 10.57
N ALA A 84 13.85 4.08 11.77
CA ALA A 84 14.13 3.36 13.00
C ALA A 84 13.13 2.22 13.22
N GLY A 85 11.83 2.51 13.04
CA GLY A 85 10.77 1.49 13.08
C GLY A 85 10.97 0.41 12.04
N ALA A 86 11.19 0.77 10.78
CA ALA A 86 11.29 -0.20 9.68
C ALA A 86 12.52 -1.09 9.77
N TYR A 87 13.66 -0.54 10.19
CA TYR A 87 14.87 -1.31 10.46
C TYR A 87 14.64 -2.33 11.58
N ALA A 88 14.04 -1.90 12.70
CA ALA A 88 13.65 -2.78 13.78
C ALA A 88 12.65 -3.86 13.30
N GLY A 89 11.66 -3.49 12.48
CA GLY A 89 10.68 -4.41 11.92
C GLY A 89 11.31 -5.48 11.03
N GLY A 90 12.25 -5.09 10.18
CA GLY A 90 13.03 -6.02 9.35
C GLY A 90 13.93 -6.95 10.16
N LEU A 91 14.53 -6.45 11.25
CA LEU A 91 15.28 -7.28 12.20
C LEU A 91 14.37 -8.26 12.95
N LEU A 92 13.20 -7.83 13.41
CA LEU A 92 12.23 -8.67 14.10
C LEU A 92 11.65 -9.75 13.18
N ALA A 93 11.49 -9.45 11.88
CA ALA A 93 10.99 -10.40 10.89
C ALA A 93 11.83 -11.68 10.79
N ARG A 94 13.11 -11.67 11.18
CA ARG A 94 13.93 -12.88 11.20
C ARG A 94 13.40 -13.94 12.16
N PHE A 95 12.81 -13.51 13.29
CA PHE A 95 12.28 -14.38 14.33
C PHE A 95 10.85 -14.86 14.05
N ILE A 96 10.19 -14.30 13.03
CA ILE A 96 8.80 -14.60 12.72
C ILE A 96 8.76 -15.56 11.51
N PRO A 97 7.92 -16.62 11.55
CA PRO A 97 7.71 -17.49 10.40
C PRO A 97 7.10 -16.74 9.21
N GLY A 98 7.47 -17.12 7.99
CA GLY A 98 6.99 -16.47 6.75
C GLY A 98 5.46 -16.45 6.62
N THR A 99 4.79 -17.54 6.98
CA THR A 99 3.32 -17.64 7.02
C THR A 99 2.68 -16.57 7.89
N VAL A 100 3.23 -16.29 9.07
CA VAL A 100 2.69 -15.25 9.97
C VAL A 100 2.86 -13.86 9.37
N LEU A 101 3.99 -13.61 8.70
CA LEU A 101 4.23 -12.37 7.95
C LEU A 101 3.24 -12.19 6.80
N LEU A 102 2.97 -13.25 6.04
CA LEU A 102 2.00 -13.23 4.93
C LEU A 102 0.55 -13.06 5.42
N ILE A 103 0.18 -13.68 6.55
CA ILE A 103 -1.12 -13.45 7.18
C ILE A 103 -1.25 -11.99 7.63
N GLY A 104 -0.23 -11.45 8.31
CA GLY A 104 -0.18 -10.03 8.69
C GLY A 104 -0.26 -9.09 7.50
N PHE A 105 0.43 -9.44 6.41
CA PHE A 105 0.35 -8.75 5.13
C PHE A 105 -1.07 -8.73 4.58
N ALA A 106 -1.73 -9.88 4.54
CA ALA A 106 -3.07 -9.97 3.97
C ALA A 106 -4.13 -9.24 4.83
N VAL A 107 -4.02 -9.26 6.15
CA VAL A 107 -4.89 -8.44 7.04
C VAL A 107 -4.73 -6.95 6.72
N MET A 108 -3.48 -6.49 6.58
CA MET A 108 -3.17 -5.12 6.20
C MET A 108 -3.71 -4.77 4.81
N MET A 109 -3.59 -5.67 3.82
CA MET A 109 -4.19 -5.47 2.50
C MET A 109 -5.71 -5.31 2.57
N ILE A 110 -6.41 -6.16 3.33
CA ILE A 110 -7.86 -6.10 3.51
C ILE A 110 -8.26 -4.75 4.11
N ALA A 111 -7.58 -4.33 5.20
CA ALA A 111 -7.83 -3.05 5.84
C ALA A 111 -7.69 -1.89 4.85
N THR A 112 -6.65 -1.94 4.01
CA THR A 112 -6.40 -0.93 2.98
C THR A 112 -7.49 -0.90 1.93
N ALA A 113 -7.87 -2.08 1.44
CA ALA A 113 -8.83 -2.19 0.37
C ALA A 113 -10.22 -1.72 0.83
N ILE A 114 -10.62 -2.05 2.06
CA ILE A 114 -11.82 -1.51 2.71
C ILE A 114 -11.73 0.02 2.81
N ALA A 115 -10.58 0.58 3.22
CA ALA A 115 -10.40 2.03 3.30
C ALA A 115 -10.50 2.71 1.92
N MET A 116 -10.02 2.07 0.85
CA MET A 116 -10.12 2.59 -0.52
C MET A 116 -11.56 2.53 -1.06
N LEU A 117 -12.33 1.49 -0.71
CA LEU A 117 -13.71 1.27 -1.14
C LEU A 117 -14.75 2.08 -0.35
N ARG A 118 -14.50 2.39 0.92
CA ARG A 118 -15.37 3.24 1.75
C ARG A 118 -15.45 4.69 1.26
N GLY A 119 -14.64 5.05 0.27
CA GLY A 119 -14.60 6.37 -0.35
C GLY A 119 -13.89 7.38 0.55
N ARG A 120 -13.26 8.39 -0.07
CA ARG A 120 -12.98 9.62 0.67
C ARG A 120 -14.34 10.24 0.98
N LYS A 121 -14.79 10.19 2.23
CA LYS A 121 -15.54 11.35 2.73
C LYS A 121 -14.62 12.52 2.46
N ASN A 122 -15.06 13.49 1.67
CA ASN A 122 -14.30 14.70 1.35
C ASN A 122 -13.69 15.19 2.66
N VAL A 123 -12.41 14.87 2.84
CA VAL A 123 -11.61 15.44 3.92
C VAL A 123 -11.47 16.87 3.43
N HIS A 124 -12.47 17.68 3.77
CA HIS A 124 -12.34 19.11 3.70
C HIS A 124 -11.01 19.37 4.38
N ALA A 125 -10.10 20.03 3.64
CA ALA A 125 -8.87 20.53 4.20
C ALA A 125 -9.27 21.10 5.56
N ALA A 126 -8.75 20.52 6.65
CA ALA A 126 -9.03 21.06 7.95
C ALA A 126 -8.54 22.50 7.88
N ASP A 127 -9.48 23.45 7.82
CA ASP A 127 -9.21 24.86 7.96
C ASP A 127 -8.61 25.02 9.34
N GLY A 128 -7.29 25.06 9.37
CA GLY A 128 -6.53 25.00 10.61
C GLY A 128 -5.24 24.24 10.40
N ALA A 129 -4.16 25.00 10.27
CA ALA A 129 -2.80 24.55 10.47
C ALA A 129 -2.62 24.02 11.92
N HIS A 130 -3.24 22.88 12.23
CA HIS A 130 -2.98 22.17 13.46
C HIS A 130 -1.61 21.51 13.30
N ARG A 131 -0.57 22.24 13.68
CA ARG A 131 0.79 21.69 13.80
C ARG A 131 0.69 20.54 14.80
N MET A 132 0.70 19.31 14.31
CA MET A 132 0.75 18.15 15.19
C MET A 132 1.96 18.29 16.13
N PRO A 133 1.81 17.91 17.41
CA PRO A 133 2.96 17.84 18.29
C PRO A 133 3.95 16.82 17.71
N ILE A 134 5.20 17.26 17.52
CA ILE A 134 6.34 16.46 17.06
C ILE A 134 6.37 15.04 17.66
N PRO A 135 6.13 14.82 18.97
CA PRO A 135 6.12 13.45 19.53
C PRO A 135 5.08 12.52 18.90
N LYS A 136 3.91 13.03 18.49
CA LYS A 136 2.89 12.21 17.83
C LYS A 136 3.33 11.78 16.42
N ILE A 137 3.98 12.67 15.68
CA ILE A 137 4.56 12.37 14.36
C ILE A 137 5.65 11.29 14.50
N ILE A 138 6.49 11.38 15.52
CA ILE A 138 7.55 10.40 15.78
C ILE A 138 6.93 9.04 16.15
N ALA A 139 5.95 9.01 17.05
CA ALA A 139 5.29 7.78 17.45
C ALA A 139 4.59 7.08 16.27
N GLU A 140 3.84 7.82 15.46
CA GLU A 140 3.20 7.28 14.26
C GLU A 140 4.23 6.82 13.23
N GLY A 141 5.28 7.61 13.00
CA GLY A 141 6.39 7.24 12.13
C GLY A 141 7.01 5.91 12.57
N LEU A 142 7.30 5.75 13.86
CA LEU A 142 7.87 4.54 14.43
C LEU A 142 6.94 3.32 14.26
N VAL A 143 5.66 3.46 14.61
CA VAL A 143 4.67 2.37 14.51
C VAL A 143 4.43 1.97 13.07
N VAL A 144 4.18 2.94 12.18
CA VAL A 144 3.99 2.70 10.75
C VAL A 144 5.27 2.12 10.15
N GLY A 145 6.44 2.64 10.53
CA GLY A 145 7.74 2.10 10.15
C GLY A 145 7.88 0.64 10.53
N LEU A 146 7.67 0.31 11.81
CA LEU A 146 7.76 -1.05 12.35
C LEU A 146 6.85 -2.03 11.60
N VAL A 147 5.57 -1.68 11.49
CA VAL A 147 4.59 -2.52 10.79
C VAL A 147 4.97 -2.69 9.32
N THR A 148 5.39 -1.63 8.65
CA THR A 148 5.69 -1.70 7.21
C THR A 148 7.04 -2.35 6.91
N GLY A 149 8.01 -2.24 7.81
CA GLY A 149 9.28 -2.98 7.75
C GLY A 149 9.07 -4.46 8.00
N LEU A 150 8.25 -4.85 8.98
CA LEU A 150 7.96 -6.25 9.29
C LEU A 150 7.19 -6.94 8.15
N VAL A 151 6.19 -6.24 7.60
CA VAL A 151 5.27 -6.78 6.60
C VAL A 151 5.80 -6.62 5.16
N GLY A 152 6.73 -5.69 4.88
CA GLY A 152 7.31 -5.54 3.55
C GLY A 152 6.46 -4.81 2.52
N ALA A 153 5.32 -4.25 2.92
CA ALA A 153 4.35 -3.66 1.99
C ALA A 153 4.73 -2.29 1.42
N GLY A 154 5.91 -1.73 1.76
CA GLY A 154 6.30 -0.35 1.42
C GLY A 154 5.42 0.75 2.08
N GLY A 155 4.22 0.40 2.56
CA GLY A 155 3.36 1.18 3.42
C GLY A 155 2.85 2.50 2.86
N GLY A 156 2.91 2.74 1.55
CA GLY A 156 2.46 4.01 0.98
C GLY A 156 0.97 4.29 1.24
N PHE A 157 0.17 3.24 1.30
CA PHE A 157 -1.24 3.31 1.67
C PHE A 157 -1.52 3.65 3.14
N LEU A 158 -0.55 3.46 4.07
CA LEU A 158 -0.66 3.95 5.46
C LEU A 158 -0.11 5.35 5.60
N VAL A 159 1.00 5.64 4.90
CA VAL A 159 1.72 6.90 5.03
C VAL A 159 0.93 8.05 4.41
N VAL A 160 0.29 7.85 3.26
CA VAL A 160 -0.51 8.92 2.61
C VAL A 160 -1.69 9.36 3.50
N PRO A 161 -2.55 8.47 4.02
CA PRO A 161 -3.61 8.86 4.94
C PRO A 161 -3.09 9.43 6.26
N ALA A 162 -2.00 8.89 6.82
CA ALA A 162 -1.41 9.44 8.05
C ALA A 162 -0.97 10.90 7.83
N LEU A 163 -0.24 11.19 6.76
CA LEU A 163 0.20 12.56 6.45
C LEU A 163 -0.97 13.50 6.09
N ALA A 164 -2.00 13.01 5.42
CA ALA A 164 -3.15 13.83 5.04
C ALA A 164 -4.11 14.11 6.21
N LEU A 165 -4.47 13.08 6.97
CA LEU A 165 -5.47 13.17 8.05
C LEU A 165 -4.87 13.69 9.35
N LEU A 166 -3.68 13.21 9.70
CA LEU A 166 -3.04 13.54 10.97
C LEU A 166 -2.14 14.76 10.74
N GLY A 167 -1.29 14.72 9.71
CA GLY A 167 -0.40 15.82 9.35
C GLY A 167 -1.08 17.06 8.76
N GLY A 168 -2.37 17.00 8.45
CA GLY A 168 -3.15 18.11 7.88
C GLY A 168 -2.65 18.58 6.51
N LEU A 169 -1.87 17.75 5.81
CA LEU A 169 -1.28 18.10 4.53
C LEU A 169 -2.33 18.01 3.41
N PRO A 170 -2.38 18.98 2.48
CA PRO A 170 -3.22 18.86 1.31
C PRO A 170 -2.79 17.64 0.50
N MET A 171 -3.77 16.90 -0.05
CA MET A 171 -3.54 15.57 -0.60
C MET A 171 -2.37 15.47 -1.60
N PRO A 172 -2.18 16.42 -2.55
CA PRO A 172 -1.04 16.38 -3.45
C PRO A 172 0.32 16.49 -2.75
N VAL A 173 0.37 17.25 -1.63
CA VAL A 173 1.57 17.41 -0.80
C VAL A 173 1.77 16.19 0.09
N ALA A 174 0.69 15.61 0.62
CA ALA A 174 0.76 14.36 1.39
C ALA A 174 1.31 13.21 0.53
N VAL A 175 0.87 13.09 -0.73
CA VAL A 175 1.41 12.12 -1.69
C VAL A 175 2.91 12.36 -1.93
N GLY A 176 3.31 13.58 -2.31
CA GLY A 176 4.72 13.89 -2.54
C GLY A 176 5.61 13.65 -1.31
N THR A 177 5.15 14.06 -0.14
CA THR A 177 5.87 13.87 1.13
C THR A 177 5.95 12.39 1.54
N SER A 178 4.90 11.61 1.25
CA SER A 178 4.89 10.17 1.52
C SER A 178 5.91 9.41 0.70
N LEU A 179 6.17 9.79 -0.55
CA LEU A 179 7.14 9.10 -1.43
C LEU A 179 8.56 9.14 -0.85
N ILE A 180 8.94 10.26 -0.23
CA ILE A 180 10.23 10.39 0.48
C ILE A 180 10.26 9.46 1.69
N VAL A 181 9.22 9.51 2.52
CA VAL A 181 9.10 8.65 3.70
C VAL A 181 9.17 7.17 3.32
N ILE A 182 8.45 6.78 2.27
CA ILE A 182 8.42 5.41 1.75
C ILE A 182 9.81 5.00 1.29
N ALA A 183 10.51 5.84 0.52
CA ALA A 183 11.87 5.56 0.10
C ALA A 183 12.79 5.34 1.31
N MET A 184 12.82 6.28 2.25
CA MET A 184 13.64 6.22 3.45
C MET A 184 13.42 4.94 4.26
N LYS A 185 12.16 4.64 4.62
CA LYS A 185 11.86 3.47 5.44
C LYS A 185 12.02 2.15 4.67
N SER A 186 11.82 2.13 3.35
CA SER A 186 12.00 0.92 2.55
C SER A 186 13.46 0.53 2.49
N PHE A 187 14.37 1.50 2.32
CA PHE A 187 15.82 1.25 2.42
C PHE A 187 16.23 0.80 3.82
N ALA A 188 15.67 1.41 4.88
CA ALA A 188 15.94 0.98 6.25
C ALA A 188 15.41 -0.45 6.55
N GLY A 189 14.20 -0.78 6.09
CA GLY A 189 13.64 -2.13 6.21
C GLY A 189 14.45 -3.16 5.43
N LEU A 190 14.86 -2.83 4.20
CA LEU A 190 15.75 -3.66 3.39
C LEU A 190 17.07 -3.94 4.11
N ALA A 191 17.67 -2.92 4.72
CA ALA A 191 18.90 -3.07 5.51
C ALA A 191 18.71 -4.05 6.69
N GLY A 192 17.53 -4.07 7.31
CA GLY A 192 17.19 -5.08 8.32
C GLY A 192 17.15 -6.50 7.76
N TYR A 193 16.55 -6.68 6.57
CA TYR A 193 16.43 -7.98 5.91
C TYR A 193 17.72 -8.51 5.30
N LEU A 194 18.60 -7.64 4.79
CA LEU A 194 19.88 -8.02 4.16
C LEU A 194 20.78 -8.85 5.09
N SER A 195 20.63 -8.70 6.40
CA SER A 195 21.34 -9.52 7.39
C SER A 195 20.88 -10.99 7.46
N SER A 196 19.74 -11.32 6.86
CA SER A 196 19.04 -12.59 7.06
C SER A 196 18.60 -13.30 5.77
N VAL A 197 18.63 -12.62 4.63
CA VAL A 197 18.08 -13.13 3.36
C VAL A 197 18.99 -12.82 2.18
N HIS A 198 19.19 -13.80 1.31
CA HIS A 198 19.88 -13.63 0.04
C HIS A 198 18.89 -13.14 -1.03
N ILE A 199 19.19 -12.00 -1.64
CA ILE A 199 18.41 -11.41 -2.73
C ILE A 199 19.00 -11.85 -4.06
N ASP A 200 18.16 -12.39 -4.95
CA ASP A 200 18.53 -12.58 -6.35
C ASP A 200 18.54 -11.22 -7.06
N TRP A 201 19.74 -10.65 -7.19
CA TRP A 201 19.94 -9.33 -7.80
C TRP A 201 19.52 -9.28 -9.27
N GLY A 202 19.52 -10.41 -9.99
CA GLY A 202 19.09 -10.46 -11.38
C GLY A 202 17.59 -10.17 -11.51
N VAL A 203 16.77 -10.91 -10.74
CA VAL A 203 15.32 -10.70 -10.72
C VAL A 203 14.97 -9.35 -10.08
N ALA A 204 15.64 -9.00 -8.98
CA ALA A 204 15.38 -7.76 -8.26
C ALA A 204 15.62 -6.52 -9.14
N LEU A 205 16.73 -6.47 -9.88
CA LEU A 205 17.03 -5.35 -10.79
C LEU A 205 16.09 -5.32 -11.99
N ALA A 206 15.77 -6.47 -12.59
CA ALA A 206 14.83 -6.55 -13.71
C ALA A 206 13.43 -6.04 -13.32
N VAL A 207 12.91 -6.51 -12.19
CA VAL A 207 11.62 -6.06 -11.66
C VAL A 207 11.66 -4.59 -11.27
N THR A 208 12.75 -4.12 -10.65
CA THR A 208 12.90 -2.70 -10.29
C THR A 208 12.90 -1.81 -11.52
N ALA A 209 13.66 -2.16 -12.56
CA ALA A 209 13.71 -1.40 -13.80
C ALA A 209 12.33 -1.33 -14.48
N ALA A 210 11.64 -2.48 -14.57
CA ALA A 210 10.28 -2.55 -15.10
C ALA A 210 9.28 -1.71 -14.30
N ALA A 211 9.35 -1.78 -12.96
CA ALA A 211 8.50 -1.03 -12.06
C ALA A 211 8.77 0.49 -12.14
N VAL A 212 10.02 0.91 -12.31
CA VAL A 212 10.38 2.33 -12.50
C VAL A 212 9.81 2.85 -13.81
N VAL A 213 9.97 2.11 -14.92
CA VAL A 213 9.39 2.48 -16.21
C VAL A 213 7.86 2.57 -16.11
N GLY A 214 7.23 1.56 -15.52
CA GLY A 214 5.79 1.55 -15.25
C GLY A 214 5.35 2.74 -14.40
N ALA A 215 6.09 3.08 -13.34
CA ALA A 215 5.78 4.19 -12.45
C ALA A 215 5.88 5.55 -13.15
N LEU A 216 6.86 5.74 -14.02
CA LEU A 216 6.98 6.95 -14.83
C LEU A 216 5.84 7.09 -15.84
N ILE A 217 5.43 5.98 -16.48
CA ILE A 217 4.27 5.94 -17.37
C ILE A 217 3.00 6.25 -16.58
N GLY A 218 2.77 5.54 -15.48
CA GLY A 218 1.62 5.74 -14.60
C GLY A 218 1.52 7.19 -14.10
N ALA A 219 2.63 7.78 -13.65
CA ALA A 219 2.65 9.16 -13.20
C ALA A 219 2.18 10.15 -14.28
N ARG A 220 2.54 9.93 -15.56
CA ARG A 220 2.05 10.75 -16.69
C ARG A 220 0.59 10.49 -17.02
N LEU A 221 0.13 9.24 -16.90
CA LEU A 221 -1.26 8.86 -17.16
C LEU A 221 -2.23 9.35 -16.08
N THR A 222 -1.74 9.71 -14.88
CA THR A 222 -2.57 10.18 -13.76
C THR A 222 -3.46 11.36 -14.11
N ALA A 223 -3.05 12.21 -15.05
CA ALA A 223 -3.84 13.38 -15.48
C ALA A 223 -5.05 13.01 -16.36
N MET A 224 -5.12 11.78 -16.87
CA MET A 224 -6.13 11.34 -17.85
C MET A 224 -7.13 10.33 -17.27
N VAL A 225 -6.97 9.91 -16.01
CA VAL A 225 -7.77 8.84 -15.40
C VAL A 225 -8.46 9.35 -14.14
N ASP A 226 -9.75 9.07 -14.01
CA ASP A 226 -10.53 9.44 -12.82
C ASP A 226 -9.95 8.80 -11.54
N PRO A 227 -9.53 9.60 -10.54
CA PRO A 227 -8.91 9.10 -9.32
C PRO A 227 -9.82 8.18 -8.51
N ASP A 228 -11.13 8.41 -8.55
CA ASP A 228 -12.11 7.61 -7.83
C ASP A 228 -12.37 6.25 -8.48
N ALA A 229 -12.39 6.19 -9.83
CA ALA A 229 -12.54 4.95 -10.57
C ALA A 229 -11.33 4.04 -10.36
N LEU A 230 -10.12 4.60 -10.47
CA LEU A 230 -8.89 3.86 -10.24
C LEU A 230 -8.76 3.37 -8.79
N ARG A 231 -9.11 4.21 -7.80
CA ARG A 231 -9.11 3.82 -6.39
C ARG A 231 -10.04 2.62 -6.14
N LYS A 232 -11.24 2.65 -6.70
CA LYS A 232 -12.23 1.57 -6.56
C LYS A 232 -11.78 0.28 -7.24
N ALA A 233 -11.28 0.37 -8.48
CA ALA A 233 -10.76 -0.77 -9.23
C ALA A 233 -9.58 -1.43 -8.49
N PHE A 234 -8.64 -0.62 -7.99
CA PHE A 234 -7.51 -1.12 -7.21
C PHE A 234 -7.95 -1.73 -5.88
N GLY A 235 -8.91 -1.11 -5.16
CA GLY A 235 -9.46 -1.68 -3.93
C GLY A 235 -10.06 -3.07 -4.14
N TRP A 236 -10.83 -3.27 -5.21
CA TRP A 236 -11.36 -4.60 -5.56
C TRP A 236 -10.27 -5.60 -5.90
N PHE A 237 -9.26 -5.19 -6.65
CA PHE A 237 -8.13 -6.04 -7.00
C PHE A 237 -7.31 -6.46 -5.76
N VAL A 238 -7.04 -5.52 -4.84
CA VAL A 238 -6.36 -5.80 -3.57
C VAL A 238 -7.17 -6.78 -2.73
N LEU A 239 -8.48 -6.60 -2.58
CA LEU A 239 -9.34 -7.56 -1.87
C LEU A 239 -9.27 -8.95 -2.47
N GLY A 240 -9.35 -9.07 -3.80
CA GLY A 240 -9.24 -10.36 -4.49
C GLY A 240 -7.91 -11.05 -4.18
N MET A 241 -6.80 -10.32 -4.31
CA MET A 241 -5.47 -10.86 -4.00
C MET A 241 -5.33 -11.26 -2.53
N SER A 242 -5.82 -10.44 -1.58
CA SER A 242 -5.80 -10.82 -0.15
C SER A 242 -6.57 -12.10 0.12
N SER A 243 -7.71 -12.27 -0.56
CA SER A 243 -8.50 -13.49 -0.43
C SER A 243 -7.76 -14.72 -0.93
N VAL A 244 -7.01 -14.59 -2.04
CA VAL A 244 -6.16 -15.67 -2.57
C VAL A 244 -5.05 -16.02 -1.57
N ILE A 245 -4.38 -15.03 -1.00
CA ILE A 245 -3.31 -15.23 -0.01
C ILE A 245 -3.84 -15.98 1.23
N LEU A 246 -4.98 -15.54 1.78
CA LEU A 246 -5.62 -16.19 2.93
C LEU A 246 -5.98 -17.65 2.63
N ALA A 247 -6.43 -17.93 1.40
CA ALA A 247 -6.82 -19.27 0.99
C ALA A 247 -5.66 -20.25 0.88
N GLN A 248 -4.46 -19.74 0.61
CA GLN A 248 -3.27 -20.59 0.50
C GLN A 248 -2.55 -20.80 1.83
N GLU A 249 -2.58 -19.83 2.77
CA GLU A 249 -1.74 -19.88 3.99
C GLU A 249 -2.42 -20.41 5.28
N ILE A 250 -3.74 -20.29 5.46
CA ILE A 250 -4.38 -20.56 6.77
C ILE A 250 -5.07 -21.94 6.81
N HIS A 251 -5.90 -22.24 5.80
CA HIS A 251 -6.62 -23.48 5.52
C HIS A 251 -7.66 -23.16 4.43
N LEU A 252 -7.94 -24.10 3.52
CA LEU A 252 -8.88 -23.92 2.39
C LEU A 252 -10.25 -23.32 2.82
N ALA A 253 -10.75 -23.68 4.01
CA ALA A 253 -12.04 -23.23 4.53
C ALA A 253 -12.09 -21.74 4.92
N VAL A 254 -11.03 -21.20 5.55
CA VAL A 254 -10.97 -19.78 5.95
C VAL A 254 -10.75 -18.90 4.72
N GLY A 255 -9.97 -19.39 3.76
CA GLY A 255 -9.84 -18.82 2.43
C GLY A 255 -11.14 -18.70 1.67
N ILE A 256 -11.90 -19.80 1.61
CA ILE A 256 -13.21 -19.84 0.95
C ILE A 256 -14.19 -18.92 1.67
N ALA A 257 -14.18 -18.84 3.00
CA ALA A 257 -15.05 -17.93 3.75
C ALA A 257 -14.73 -16.45 3.44
N ALA A 258 -13.44 -16.08 3.39
CA ALA A 258 -13.02 -14.73 3.00
C ALA A 258 -13.32 -14.43 1.51
N ALA A 259 -13.16 -15.42 0.62
CA ALA A 259 -13.49 -15.32 -0.79
C ALA A 259 -14.99 -15.17 -1.02
N ALA A 260 -15.81 -15.92 -0.28
CA ALA A 260 -17.26 -15.81 -0.31
C ALA A 260 -17.70 -14.44 0.20
N LEU A 261 -17.13 -13.93 1.29
CA LEU A 261 -17.44 -12.60 1.82
C LEU A 261 -17.03 -11.48 0.86
N THR A 262 -15.88 -11.59 0.21
CA THR A 262 -15.44 -10.62 -0.81
C THR A 262 -16.27 -10.70 -2.09
N ALA A 263 -16.66 -11.89 -2.53
CA ALA A 263 -17.57 -12.09 -3.66
C ALA A 263 -18.98 -11.58 -3.37
N VAL A 264 -19.51 -11.80 -2.17
CA VAL A 264 -20.81 -11.27 -1.73
C VAL A 264 -20.76 -9.75 -1.63
N ALA A 265 -19.68 -9.18 -1.09
CA ALA A 265 -19.49 -7.72 -1.06
C ALA A 265 -19.39 -7.14 -2.48
N LEU A 266 -18.70 -7.82 -3.41
CA LEU A 266 -18.56 -7.41 -4.81
C LEU A 266 -19.90 -7.49 -5.54
N ALA A 267 -20.63 -8.58 -5.35
CA ALA A 267 -21.96 -8.77 -5.90
C ALA A 267 -22.96 -7.74 -5.36
N MET A 268 -22.94 -7.46 -4.05
CA MET A 268 -23.77 -6.42 -3.43
C MET A 268 -23.40 -5.02 -3.93
N TYR A 269 -22.12 -4.73 -4.11
CA TYR A 269 -21.65 -3.44 -4.63
C TYR A 269 -22.02 -3.25 -6.11
N LEU A 270 -21.84 -4.28 -6.94
CA LEU A 270 -22.28 -4.28 -8.33
C LEU A 270 -23.81 -4.19 -8.43
N ALA A 271 -24.55 -4.89 -7.57
CA ALA A 271 -26.01 -4.80 -7.50
C ALA A 271 -26.48 -3.39 -7.10
N CYS A 272 -25.92 -2.76 -6.06
CA CYS A 272 -26.27 -1.37 -5.70
C CYS A 272 -25.79 -0.33 -6.74
N ASN A 273 -24.79 -0.64 -7.58
CA ASN A 273 -24.32 0.25 -8.64
C ASN A 273 -25.09 0.07 -9.98
N ARG A 274 -25.80 -1.05 -10.15
CA ARG A 274 -26.60 -1.36 -11.37
C ARG A 274 -28.11 -1.27 -11.16
N THR A 275 -28.59 -1.30 -9.92
CA THR A 275 -30.02 -1.26 -9.59
C THR A 275 -30.30 -0.21 -8.51
N GLU A 276 -31.33 0.60 -8.74
CA GLU A 276 -31.87 1.61 -7.80
C GLU A 276 -32.37 1.03 -6.46
N PHE A 277 -32.32 -0.29 -6.28
CA PHE A 277 -32.78 -1.01 -5.09
C PHE A 277 -31.60 -1.47 -4.23
N CYS A 278 -31.08 -0.55 -3.41
CA CYS A 278 -30.04 -0.89 -2.44
C CYS A 278 -30.68 -1.30 -1.08
N PRO A 279 -30.54 -2.57 -0.64
CA PRO A 279 -31.17 -3.06 0.61
C PRO A 279 -30.58 -2.41 1.89
N LEU A 280 -29.41 -1.76 1.78
CA LEU A 280 -28.79 -1.00 2.87
C LEU A 280 -29.44 0.38 3.12
N ARG A 281 -30.35 0.83 2.25
CA ARG A 281 -31.06 2.11 2.45
C ARG A 281 -31.92 2.09 3.72
N HIS A 282 -32.52 0.95 4.07
CA HIS A 282 -33.34 0.82 5.27
C HIS A 282 -32.55 0.92 6.59
N LEU A 283 -31.29 0.46 6.60
CA LEU A 283 -30.42 0.52 7.79
C LEU A 283 -29.80 1.91 8.00
N VAL A 284 -29.56 2.67 6.92
CA VAL A 284 -29.10 4.06 6.99
C VAL A 284 -30.26 5.02 7.26
N ALA A 285 -31.45 4.76 6.72
CA ALA A 285 -32.66 5.56 6.99
C ALA A 285 -33.09 5.48 8.46
N ASN A 286 -33.01 4.31 9.10
CA ASN A 286 -33.38 4.17 10.52
C ASN A 286 -32.42 4.87 11.49
N ARG A 287 -31.15 5.12 11.10
CA ARG A 287 -30.24 5.91 11.93
C ARG A 287 -30.53 7.41 11.92
N HIS A 288 -31.15 7.93 10.86
CA HIS A 288 -31.58 9.33 10.83
C HIS A 288 -32.91 9.56 11.58
N ALA A 289 -33.79 8.56 11.64
CA ALA A 289 -35.03 8.65 12.43
C ALA A 289 -34.76 8.61 13.95
N SER A 290 -33.77 7.85 14.41
CA SER A 290 -33.42 7.77 15.85
C SER A 290 -32.57 8.93 16.37
N ALA A 291 -32.06 9.81 15.50
CA ALA A 291 -31.31 11.00 15.88
C ALA A 291 -32.19 12.28 15.91
N ALA A 292 -33.48 12.15 15.59
CA ALA A 292 -34.45 13.24 15.55
C ALA A 292 -35.66 13.00 16.49
N ALA A 293 -35.57 12.04 17.41
CA ALA A 293 -36.54 11.78 18.47
C ALA A 293 -35.91 12.07 19.84
#